data_AF-A0A7S2M5I3-F1
#
_entry.id   AF-A0A7S2M5I3-F1
#
_cell.length_a   1.000
_cell.length_b   1.000
_cell.length_c   1.000
_cell.angle_alpha   90.00
_cell.angle_beta   90.00
_cell.angle_gamma   90.00
#
_symmetry.space_group_name_H-M   'P 1'
#
loop_
_entity.id
_entity.type
_entity.pdbx_description
1 polymer ?
#
loop_
_entity_poly.entity_id
_entity_poly.type
_entity_poly.pdbx_seq_one_letter_code
_entity_poly.pdbx_strand_id
1 'polypeptide(L)'
;MKGDEVAAAALLETAIACRVRDRLLYRTMQCEVACDVRVIGRDNEQRPTVYMCARNQEKMFRHIAPQIQLAFEAAVSLCTPGNEQVVIIADMYNFSASLYLDPSALKEAGRCFGSVYAERFARILVVDFSFIAQSAWAICKPMMSKATQ
;
A
#
# COMPACT_ATOMS: atom_id res chain seq x y z
N MET A 1 -15.72 -10.88 -1.25
CA MET A 1 -17.04 -10.85 -1.94
C MET A 1 -17.40 -12.28 -2.33
N LYS A 2 -18.56 -12.83 -1.97
CA LYS A 2 -18.96 -14.15 -2.50
C LYS A 2 -20.02 -13.97 -3.58
N GLY A 3 -19.60 -14.10 -4.84
CA GLY A 3 -20.49 -14.26 -5.99
C GLY A 3 -21.06 -12.97 -6.60
N ASP A 4 -20.60 -11.79 -6.21
CA ASP A 4 -21.02 -10.53 -6.87
C ASP A 4 -20.14 -10.28 -8.10
N GLU A 5 -20.61 -10.73 -9.26
CA GLU A 5 -19.91 -10.58 -10.54
C GLU A 5 -19.75 -9.12 -10.96
N VAL A 6 -20.71 -8.26 -10.64
CA VAL A 6 -20.68 -6.83 -11.01
C VAL A 6 -19.61 -6.11 -10.22
N ALA A 7 -19.54 -6.36 -8.90
CA ALA A 7 -18.48 -5.80 -8.06
C ALA A 7 -17.09 -6.32 -8.49
N ALA A 8 -16.98 -7.60 -8.83
CA ALA A 8 -15.73 -8.18 -9.32
C ALA A 8 -15.29 -7.57 -10.66
N ALA A 9 -16.21 -7.35 -11.60
CA ALA A 9 -15.93 -6.71 -12.89
C ALA A 9 -15.46 -5.25 -12.70
N ALA A 10 -16.12 -4.48 -11.84
CA ALA A 10 -15.73 -3.09 -11.55
C ALA A 10 -14.34 -3.01 -10.88
N LEU A 11 -14.02 -3.96 -10.00
CA LEU A 11 -12.71 -4.08 -9.39
C LEU A 11 -11.63 -4.37 -10.44
N LEU A 12 -11.90 -5.33 -11.33
CA LEU A 12 -10.99 -5.71 -12.41
C LEU A 12 -10.75 -4.55 -13.39
N GLU A 13 -11.81 -3.86 -13.80
CA GLU A 13 -11.72 -2.67 -14.66
C GLU A 13 -10.83 -1.59 -14.02
N THR A 14 -11.03 -1.34 -12.72
CA THR A 14 -10.21 -0.37 -11.99
C THR A 14 -8.75 -0.81 -11.91
N ALA A 15 -8.49 -2.09 -11.64
CA ALA A 15 -7.12 -2.63 -11.59
C ALA A 15 -6.41 -2.53 -12.95
N ILE A 16 -7.12 -2.82 -14.05
CA ILE A 16 -6.60 -2.67 -15.41
C ILE A 16 -6.29 -1.20 -15.69
N ALA A 17 -7.22 -0.29 -15.38
CA ALA A 17 -7.02 1.15 -15.60
C ALA A 17 -5.79 1.67 -14.84
N CYS A 18 -5.59 1.27 -13.58
CA CYS A 18 -4.40 1.61 -12.80
C CYS A 18 -3.11 1.09 -13.46
N ARG A 19 -3.07 -0.19 -13.87
CA ARG A 19 -1.89 -0.77 -14.52
C ARG A 19 -1.60 -0.20 -15.90
N VAL A 20 -2.63 0.22 -16.65
CA VAL A 20 -2.46 0.88 -17.95
C VAL A 20 -1.88 2.28 -17.78
N ARG A 21 -2.41 3.06 -16.81
CA ARG A 21 -1.88 4.39 -16.49
C ARG A 21 -0.41 4.32 -16.08
N ASP A 22 -0.07 3.37 -15.22
CA ASP A 22 1.26 3.23 -14.64
C ASP A 22 2.09 2.17 -15.37
N ARG A 23 1.80 1.90 -16.66
CA ARG A 23 2.38 0.78 -17.42
C ARG A 23 3.90 0.81 -17.47
N LEU A 24 4.51 1.99 -17.58
CA LEU A 24 5.96 2.12 -17.61
C LEU A 24 6.58 1.66 -16.29
N LEU A 25 5.98 2.07 -15.17
CA LEU A 25 6.42 1.72 -13.82
C LEU A 25 6.46 0.19 -13.63
N TYR A 26 5.35 -0.48 -13.94
CA TYR A 26 5.25 -1.94 -13.82
C TYR A 26 6.14 -2.69 -14.82
N ARG A 27 6.38 -2.12 -16.00
CA ARG A 27 7.23 -2.76 -17.02
C ARG A 27 8.71 -2.67 -16.67
N THR A 28 9.17 -1.53 -16.17
CA THR A 28 10.59 -1.31 -15.88
C THR A 28 10.96 -1.77 -14.48
N MET A 29 9.99 -1.82 -13.56
CA MET A 29 10.23 -2.03 -12.13
C MET A 29 11.25 -1.03 -11.56
N GLN A 30 11.23 0.21 -12.09
CA GLN A 30 12.13 1.28 -11.70
C GLN A 30 11.36 2.51 -11.26
N CYS A 31 11.79 3.10 -10.15
CA CYS A 31 11.33 4.38 -9.66
C CYS A 31 12.49 5.12 -8.98
N GLU A 32 12.28 6.41 -8.70
CA GLU A 32 13.15 7.11 -7.76
C GLU A 32 12.97 6.54 -6.35
N VAL A 33 14.08 6.37 -5.63
CA VAL A 33 14.07 5.94 -4.22
C VAL A 33 14.05 7.19 -3.35
N ALA A 34 12.97 7.39 -2.60
CA ALA A 34 12.74 8.60 -1.80
C ALA A 34 12.19 8.32 -0.39
N CYS A 35 12.08 7.03 -0.02
CA CYS A 35 11.85 6.57 1.33
C CYS A 35 12.45 5.16 1.55
N ASP A 36 12.47 4.68 2.80
CA ASP A 36 12.87 3.30 3.07
C ASP A 36 11.63 2.39 3.00
N VAL A 37 11.52 1.65 1.89
CA VAL A 37 10.49 0.63 1.68
C VAL A 37 11.14 -0.59 1.03
N ARG A 38 11.00 -1.76 1.65
CA ARG A 38 11.64 -2.99 1.18
C ARG A 38 10.94 -4.25 1.71
N VAL A 39 11.12 -5.36 1.00
CA VAL A 39 10.76 -6.69 1.52
C VAL A 39 11.86 -7.16 2.46
N ILE A 40 11.51 -7.47 3.71
CA ILE A 40 12.50 -7.82 4.76
C ILE A 40 12.54 -9.30 5.12
N GLY A 41 11.59 -10.10 4.62
CA GLY A 41 11.50 -11.52 4.92
C GLY A 41 10.09 -12.06 4.81
N ARG A 42 9.79 -13.07 5.61
CA ARG A 42 8.47 -13.71 5.70
C ARG A 42 8.01 -13.78 7.14
N ASP A 43 6.70 -13.79 7.35
CA ASP A 43 6.12 -14.02 8.68
C ASP A 43 5.99 -15.53 9.00
N ASN A 44 5.41 -15.84 10.16
CA ASN A 44 5.23 -17.23 10.61
C ASN A 44 4.35 -18.09 9.68
N GLU A 45 3.54 -17.47 8.83
CA GLU A 45 2.68 -18.14 7.83
C GLU A 45 3.32 -18.12 6.43
N GLN A 46 4.62 -17.81 6.33
CA GLN A 46 5.38 -17.73 5.08
C GLN A 46 4.93 -16.59 4.13
N ARG A 47 4.22 -15.58 4.63
CA ARG A 47 3.80 -14.41 3.85
C ARG A 47 4.94 -13.40 3.71
N PRO A 48 5.27 -12.92 2.50
CA PRO A 48 6.23 -11.84 2.31
C PRO A 48 5.88 -10.61 3.16
N THR A 49 6.89 -10.04 3.82
CA THR A 49 6.71 -8.88 4.71
C THR A 49 7.39 -7.65 4.13
N VAL A 50 6.60 -6.62 3.86
CA VAL A 50 7.05 -5.29 3.43
C VAL A 50 7.23 -4.41 4.65
N TYR A 51 8.42 -3.86 4.83
CA TYR A 51 8.70 -2.83 5.82
C TYR A 51 8.73 -1.46 5.15
N MET A 52 8.13 -0.46 5.79
CA MET A 52 8.20 0.95 5.41
C MET A 52 8.50 1.82 6.63
N CYS A 53 9.40 2.78 6.49
CA CYS A 53 9.79 3.70 7.56
C CYS A 53 9.54 5.16 7.18
N ALA A 54 8.75 5.86 7.99
CA ALA A 54 8.42 7.27 7.78
C ALA A 54 9.61 8.21 8.00
N ARG A 55 10.57 7.83 8.86
CA ARG A 55 11.76 8.64 9.18
C ARG A 55 12.56 9.06 7.96
N ASN A 56 12.68 8.16 6.99
CA ASN A 56 13.56 8.33 5.83
C ASN A 56 12.80 8.88 4.60
N GLN A 57 11.55 9.33 4.78
CA GLN A 57 10.79 9.92 3.70
C GLN A 57 11.20 11.37 3.46
N GLU A 58 11.78 11.63 2.28
CA GLU A 58 12.28 12.96 1.92
C GLU A 58 11.26 13.77 1.08
N LYS A 59 10.28 13.09 0.48
CA LYS A 59 9.33 13.67 -0.47
C LYS A 59 7.87 13.46 -0.06
N MET A 60 6.97 14.25 -0.66
CA MET A 60 5.53 14.06 -0.47
C MET A 60 5.08 12.67 -0.95
N PHE A 61 3.99 12.17 -0.34
CA PHE A 61 3.43 10.84 -0.59
C PHE A 61 3.27 10.51 -2.09
N ARG A 62 2.78 11.46 -2.90
CA ARG A 62 2.63 11.28 -4.35
C ARG A 62 3.92 10.90 -5.09
N HIS A 63 5.08 11.31 -4.57
CA HIS A 63 6.38 11.01 -5.17
C HIS A 63 6.95 9.67 -4.72
N ILE A 64 6.55 9.19 -3.53
CA ILE A 64 6.98 7.87 -3.03
C ILE A 64 5.98 6.75 -3.34
N ALA A 65 4.75 7.09 -3.71
CA ALA A 65 3.71 6.11 -4.04
C ALA A 65 4.16 5.08 -5.10
N PRO A 66 4.91 5.44 -6.16
CA PRO A 66 5.46 4.46 -7.10
C PRO A 66 6.42 3.47 -6.44
N GLN A 67 7.30 3.93 -5.53
CA GLN A 67 8.21 3.05 -4.80
C GLN A 67 7.45 2.08 -3.90
N ILE A 68 6.40 2.54 -3.22
CA ILE A 68 5.51 1.68 -2.44
C ILE A 68 4.86 0.65 -3.38
N GLN A 69 4.24 1.08 -4.48
CA GLN A 69 3.61 0.15 -5.44
C GLN A 69 4.56 -0.94 -5.94
N LEU A 70 5.80 -0.59 -6.29
CA LEU A 70 6.80 -1.56 -6.75
C LEU A 70 7.27 -2.50 -5.64
N ALA A 71 7.41 -2.04 -4.40
CA ALA A 71 7.73 -2.90 -3.27
C ALA A 71 6.61 -3.92 -3.00
N PHE A 72 5.35 -3.52 -3.17
CA PHE A 72 4.21 -4.44 -3.10
C PHE A 72 4.19 -5.43 -4.25
N GLU A 73 4.40 -4.98 -5.48
CA GLU A 73 4.46 -5.87 -6.64
C GLU A 73 5.57 -6.91 -6.47
N ALA A 74 6.75 -6.49 -5.98
CA ALA A 74 7.84 -7.38 -5.64
C ALA A 74 7.44 -8.38 -4.53
N ALA A 75 6.78 -7.92 -3.46
CA ALA A 75 6.30 -8.80 -2.39
C ALA A 75 5.29 -9.83 -2.89
N VAL A 76 4.32 -9.42 -3.72
CA VAL A 76 3.32 -10.31 -4.31
C VAL A 76 3.98 -11.36 -5.22
N SER A 77 5.02 -10.99 -5.97
CA SER A 77 5.77 -11.94 -6.80
C SER A 77 6.51 -13.03 -6.00
N LEU A 78 6.74 -12.79 -4.70
CA LEU A 78 7.36 -13.73 -3.78
C LEU A 78 6.34 -14.60 -3.02
N CYS A 79 5.04 -14.39 -3.23
CA CYS A 79 4.01 -15.20 -2.60
C CYS A 79 4.08 -16.66 -3.07
N THR A 80 3.75 -17.59 -2.17
CA THR A 80 3.64 -19.00 -2.49
C THR A 80 2.25 -19.32 -3.04
N PRO A 81 2.10 -20.23 -4.02
CA PRO A 81 0.79 -20.66 -4.47
C PRO A 81 -0.09 -21.12 -3.30
N GLY A 82 -1.33 -20.63 -3.24
CA GLY A 82 -2.26 -20.90 -2.14
C GLY A 82 -2.13 -19.99 -0.91
N ASN A 83 -1.04 -19.21 -0.78
CA ASN A 83 -0.94 -18.11 0.18
C ASN A 83 -0.39 -16.86 -0.51
N GLU A 84 -1.33 -16.09 -1.03
CA GLU A 84 -1.11 -15.00 -1.96
C GLU A 84 -1.10 -13.62 -1.29
N GLN A 85 -1.00 -13.62 0.04
CA GLN A 85 -1.11 -12.43 0.87
C GLN A 85 0.24 -11.92 1.37
N VAL A 86 0.31 -10.62 1.63
CA VAL A 86 1.47 -9.89 2.14
C VAL A 86 1.18 -9.27 3.50
N VAL A 87 2.22 -9.13 4.31
CA VAL A 87 2.21 -8.41 5.59
C VAL A 87 2.92 -7.08 5.40
N ILE A 88 2.39 -6.03 6.05
CA ILE A 88 3.03 -4.71 6.05
C ILE A 88 3.41 -4.36 7.47
N ILE A 89 4.61 -3.82 7.64
CA ILE A 89 5.05 -3.13 8.84
C ILE A 89 5.28 -1.67 8.46
N ALA A 90 4.44 -0.80 9.00
CA ALA A 90 4.54 0.65 8.86
C ALA A 90 5.12 1.24 10.14
N ASP A 91 6.42 1.55 10.10
CA ASP A 91 7.13 2.25 11.15
C ASP A 91 6.93 3.77 10.99
N MET A 92 6.23 4.35 11.96
CA MET A 92 5.80 5.74 11.97
C MET A 92 6.73 6.62 12.82
N TYR A 93 7.91 6.13 13.18
CA TYR A 93 8.92 6.93 13.86
C TYR A 93 9.29 8.17 13.03
N ASN A 94 9.25 9.35 13.66
CA ASN A 94 9.41 10.66 13.00
C ASN A 94 8.44 10.92 11.84
N PHE A 95 7.25 10.33 11.85
CA PHE A 95 6.21 10.64 10.88
C PHE A 95 5.89 12.14 10.82
N SER A 96 5.91 12.69 9.60
CA SER A 96 5.54 14.07 9.33
C SER A 96 4.23 14.13 8.55
N ALA A 97 3.16 14.62 9.18
CA ALA A 97 1.86 14.74 8.52
C ALA A 97 1.93 15.59 7.25
N SER A 98 2.76 16.63 7.20
CA SER A 98 2.89 17.51 6.02
C SER A 98 3.35 16.77 4.76
N LEU A 99 4.07 15.65 4.92
CA LEU A 99 4.50 14.82 3.79
C LEU A 99 3.40 13.88 3.27
N TYR A 100 2.30 13.73 4.02
CA TYR A 100 1.19 12.82 3.70
C TYR A 100 -0.15 13.54 3.49
N LEU A 101 -0.24 14.86 3.73
CA LEU A 101 -1.45 15.66 3.55
C LEU A 101 -1.71 16.04 2.08
N ASP A 102 -1.76 15.03 1.20
CA ASP A 102 -2.30 15.16 -0.16
C ASP A 102 -3.50 14.22 -0.32
N PRO A 103 -4.74 14.71 -0.08
CA PRO A 103 -5.94 13.88 -0.15
C PRO A 103 -6.16 13.24 -1.52
N SER A 104 -5.70 13.87 -2.60
CA SER A 104 -5.83 13.34 -3.96
C SER A 104 -4.92 12.13 -4.14
N ALA A 105 -3.65 12.25 -3.75
CA ALA A 105 -2.69 11.17 -3.81
C ALA A 105 -3.08 9.99 -2.89
N LEU A 106 -3.58 10.28 -1.69
CA LEU A 106 -4.09 9.25 -0.77
C LEU A 106 -5.30 8.51 -1.35
N LYS A 107 -6.25 9.23 -1.97
CA LYS A 107 -7.42 8.63 -2.62
C LYS A 107 -7.01 7.78 -3.82
N GLU A 108 -6.05 8.24 -4.62
CA GLU A 108 -5.54 7.51 -5.77
C GLU A 108 -4.77 6.24 -5.36
N ALA A 109 -3.90 6.34 -4.35
CA ALA A 109 -3.23 5.18 -3.78
C ALA A 109 -4.25 4.20 -3.19
N GLY A 110 -5.22 4.68 -2.41
CA GLY A 110 -6.28 3.85 -1.86
C GLY A 110 -7.07 3.11 -2.95
N ARG A 111 -7.39 3.79 -4.05
CA ARG A 111 -8.04 3.17 -5.23
C ARG A 111 -7.14 2.11 -5.87
N CYS A 112 -5.85 2.39 -6.05
CA CYS A 112 -4.90 1.45 -6.65
C CYS A 112 -4.70 0.22 -5.76
N PHE A 113 -4.41 0.41 -4.48
CA PHE A 113 -4.22 -0.68 -3.53
C PHE A 113 -5.49 -1.50 -3.31
N GLY A 114 -6.64 -0.84 -3.22
CA GLY A 114 -7.93 -1.49 -3.06
C GLY A 114 -8.42 -2.27 -4.28
N SER A 115 -7.82 -2.07 -5.45
CA SER A 115 -8.19 -2.79 -6.69
C SER A 115 -7.10 -3.76 -7.15
N VAL A 116 -5.91 -3.25 -7.48
CA VAL A 116 -4.78 -4.05 -7.99
C VAL A 116 -4.34 -5.11 -6.99
N TYR A 117 -4.34 -4.76 -5.70
CA TYR A 117 -3.92 -5.63 -4.60
C TYR A 117 -5.10 -6.02 -3.70
N ALA A 118 -6.31 -6.03 -4.24
CA ALA A 118 -7.49 -6.49 -3.53
C ALA A 118 -7.25 -7.90 -2.97
N GLU A 119 -7.63 -8.11 -1.70
CA GLU A 119 -7.49 -9.38 -0.98
C GLU A 119 -6.04 -9.88 -0.80
N ARG A 120 -5.03 -9.09 -1.20
CA ARG A 120 -3.60 -9.40 -1.00
C ARG A 120 -3.06 -8.99 0.35
N PHE A 121 -3.77 -8.17 1.13
CA PHE A 121 -3.32 -7.77 2.46
C PHE A 121 -3.76 -8.81 3.50
N ALA A 122 -2.79 -9.41 4.20
CA ALA A 122 -3.10 -10.20 5.39
C ALA A 122 -3.28 -9.31 6.63
N ARG A 123 -2.36 -8.37 6.84
CA ARG A 123 -2.38 -7.42 7.96
C ARG A 123 -1.44 -6.24 7.75
N ILE A 124 -1.77 -5.14 8.40
CA ILE A 124 -0.93 -3.93 8.50
C ILE A 124 -0.58 -3.74 9.97
N LEU A 125 0.70 -3.83 10.29
CA LEU A 125 1.23 -3.58 11.63
C LEU A 125 1.80 -2.16 11.65
N VAL A 126 1.27 -1.31 12.52
CA VAL A 126 1.76 0.06 12.68
C VAL A 126 2.57 0.14 13.97
N VAL A 127 3.82 0.59 13.86
CA VAL A 127 4.77 0.73 14.97
C VAL A 127 5.07 2.21 15.17
N ASP A 128 5.36 2.62 16.41
CA ASP A 128 5.68 4.01 16.79
C ASP A 128 4.60 5.04 16.36
N PHE A 129 3.35 4.67 16.57
CA PHE A 129 2.19 5.45 16.17
C PHE A 129 2.01 6.71 17.03
N SER A 130 2.71 7.78 16.63
CA SER A 130 2.76 9.05 17.33
C SER A 130 1.39 9.71 17.50
N PHE A 131 1.28 10.64 18.45
CA PHE A 131 0.05 11.42 18.66
C PHE A 131 -0.41 12.16 17.39
N ILE A 132 0.54 12.65 16.59
CA ILE A 132 0.26 13.30 15.30
C ILE A 132 -0.33 12.28 14.32
N ALA A 133 0.24 11.07 14.25
CA ALA A 133 -0.24 10.00 13.39
C ALA A 133 -1.65 9.51 13.81
N GLN A 134 -1.91 9.40 15.11
CA GLN A 134 -3.24 9.08 15.65
C GLN A 134 -4.28 10.13 15.26
N SER A 135 -3.92 11.42 15.34
CA SER A 135 -4.80 12.52 14.96
C SER A 135 -5.11 12.50 13.45
N ALA A 136 -4.09 12.30 12.61
CA ALA A 136 -4.26 12.14 11.17
C ALA A 136 -5.16 10.94 10.85
N TRP A 137 -4.96 9.80 11.52
CA TRP A 137 -5.80 8.62 11.37
C TRP A 137 -7.24 8.83 11.81
N ALA A 138 -7.49 9.53 12.91
CA ALA A 138 -8.85 9.86 13.34
C ALA A 138 -9.62 10.67 12.29
N ILE A 139 -8.92 11.50 11.50
CA ILE A 139 -9.49 12.26 10.38
C ILE A 139 -9.72 11.35 9.17
N CYS A 140 -8.79 10.46 8.85
CA CYS A 140 -8.88 9.61 7.65
C CYS A 140 -9.81 8.40 7.83
N LYS A 141 -9.88 7.81 9.03
CA LYS A 141 -10.61 6.56 9.31
C LYS A 141 -12.08 6.60 8.87
N PRO A 142 -12.87 7.68 9.12
CA PRO A 142 -14.26 7.76 8.68
C PRO A 142 -14.45 7.72 7.16
N MET A 143 -13.40 8.02 6.38
CA MET A 143 -13.41 8.00 4.92
C MET A 143 -13.12 6.60 4.35
N MET A 144 -12.76 5.63 5.19
CA MET A 144 -12.39 4.28 4.79
C MET A 144 -13.54 3.30 5.01
N SER A 145 -13.61 2.27 4.16
CA SER A 145 -14.57 1.18 4.32
C SER A 145 -14.31 0.38 5.60
N LYS A 146 -15.33 -0.23 6.20
CA LYS A 146 -15.16 -1.09 7.40
C LYS A 146 -14.21 -2.26 7.17
N ALA A 147 -14.08 -2.74 5.93
CA ALA A 147 -13.15 -3.82 5.59
C ALA A 147 -11.68 -3.35 5.57
N THR A 148 -11.44 -2.04 5.48
CA THR A 148 -10.11 -1.43 5.40
C THR A 148 -9.67 -0.80 6.73
N GLN A 149 -10.61 -0.54 7.66
CA GLN A 149 -10.34 0.00 9.00
C GLN A 149 -9.80 -1.08 9.93
#